data_AF-A0AA51QA97-F1
#
_entry.id   AF-A0AA51QA97-F1
#
_cell.length_a   1.000
_cell.length_b   1.000
_cell.length_c   1.000
_cell.angle_alpha   90.00
_cell.angle_beta   90.00
_cell.angle_gamma   90.00
#
_symmetry.space_group_name_H-M   'P 1'
#
loop_
_entity.id
_entity.type
_entity.pdbx_description
1 polymer ?
#
loop_
_entity_poly.entity_id
_entity_poly.type
_entity_poly.pdbx_seq_one_letter_code
_entity_poly.pdbx_strand_id
1 'polypeptide(L)'
;MILFFYIMLNVIGIFLFQKIKKQLHILEIIVYWLVASYFFQNFSALCYMNFKTIQIPEKLSYEFSHFLNRILLYPMIMVSFLNFILILNTLLKKLLLIIIYVCALTGLEWLSDSLGVINHVHWQMWWSFSLWFVFLLVLIVIMKFFRIVLFKKRVYG
;
A
#
# COMPACT_ATOMS: atom_id res chain seq x y z
N MET A 1 7.31 -21.63 7.74
CA MET A 1 8.45 -20.76 7.40
C MET A 1 8.00 -19.46 6.73
N ILE A 2 7.16 -19.51 5.68
CA ILE A 2 6.69 -18.31 4.96
C ILE A 2 5.93 -17.30 5.85
N LEU A 3 5.02 -17.77 6.72
CA LEU A 3 4.32 -16.89 7.66
C LEU A 3 5.30 -16.15 8.60
N PHE A 4 6.29 -16.87 9.14
CA PHE A 4 7.30 -16.26 10.00
C PHE A 4 8.14 -15.21 9.24
N PHE A 5 8.50 -15.49 7.99
CA PHE A 5 9.17 -14.51 7.13
C PHE A 5 8.36 -13.22 6.97
N TYR A 6 7.06 -13.33 6.69
CA TYR A 6 6.21 -12.15 6.56
C TYR A 6 5.95 -11.43 7.88
N ILE A 7 5.85 -12.13 9.01
CA ILE A 7 5.80 -11.50 10.33
C ILE A 7 7.07 -10.68 10.56
N MET A 8 8.25 -11.25 10.33
CA MET A 8 9.53 -10.53 10.47
C MET A 8 9.61 -9.31 9.55
N LEU A 9 9.21 -9.46 8.28
CA LEU A 9 9.18 -8.37 7.32
C LEU A 9 8.26 -7.22 7.78
N ASN A 10 7.10 -7.54 8.34
CA ASN A 10 6.17 -6.54 8.86
C ASN A 10 6.70 -5.87 10.13
N VAL A 11 7.31 -6.62 11.05
CA VAL A 11 7.94 -6.05 12.27
C VAL A 11 9.06 -5.08 11.89
N ILE A 12 9.95 -5.48 10.97
CA ILE A 12 11.00 -4.62 10.45
C ILE A 12 10.39 -3.38 9.79
N GLY A 13 9.37 -3.58 8.96
CA GLY A 13 8.63 -2.50 8.32
C GLY A 13 8.09 -1.48 9.32
N ILE A 14 7.40 -1.93 10.37
CA ILE A 14 6.83 -1.07 11.42
C ILE A 14 7.94 -0.31 12.14
N PHE A 15 9.04 -0.97 12.48
CA PHE A 15 10.17 -0.33 13.14
C PHE A 15 10.79 0.77 12.27
N LEU A 16 10.98 0.52 10.98
CA LEU A 16 11.43 1.53 10.02
C LEU A 16 10.40 2.66 9.89
N PHE A 17 9.12 2.33 9.85
CA PHE A 17 8.04 3.32 9.76
C PHE A 17 8.05 4.27 10.96
N GLN A 18 8.25 3.76 12.17
CA GLN A 18 8.32 4.59 13.39
C GLN A 18 9.51 5.56 13.38
N LYS A 19 10.64 5.17 12.78
CA LYS A 19 11.84 6.02 12.68
C LYS A 19 11.71 7.18 11.68
N ILE A 20 10.75 7.11 10.75
CA ILE A 20 10.54 8.18 9.77
C ILE A 20 9.90 9.39 10.47
N LYS A 21 10.53 10.56 10.36
CA LYS A 21 9.91 11.83 10.80
C LYS A 21 8.62 12.08 10.01
N LYS A 22 7.49 12.07 10.71
CA LYS A 22 6.15 12.22 10.10
C LYS A 22 5.78 13.68 9.94
N GLN A 23 5.42 14.06 8.71
CA GLN A 23 4.77 15.32 8.34
C GLN A 23 3.24 15.19 8.36
N LEU A 24 2.74 13.96 8.33
CA LEU A 24 1.33 13.64 8.47
C LEU A 24 0.93 13.69 9.94
N HIS A 25 -0.22 14.30 10.21
CA HIS A 25 -0.83 14.22 11.54
C HIS A 25 -1.27 12.77 11.84
N ILE A 26 -1.37 12.38 13.12
CA ILE A 26 -1.75 11.01 13.50
C ILE A 26 -3.11 10.58 12.91
N LEU A 27 -4.08 11.49 12.86
CA LEU A 27 -5.39 11.25 12.24
C LEU A 27 -5.27 11.00 10.73
N GLU A 28 -4.40 11.74 10.03
CA GLU A 28 -4.15 11.51 8.61
C GLU A 28 -3.54 10.12 8.38
N ILE A 29 -2.57 9.74 9.21
CA ILE A 29 -1.94 8.42 9.15
C ILE A 29 -3.00 7.33 9.29
N ILE A 30 -3.85 7.41 10.31
CA ILE A 30 -4.92 6.42 10.55
C ILE A 30 -5.89 6.35 9.37
N VAL A 31 -6.38 7.50 8.89
CA VAL A 31 -7.35 7.53 7.79
C VAL A 31 -6.74 6.97 6.51
N TYR A 32 -5.54 7.41 6.13
CA TYR A 32 -4.90 6.93 4.90
C TYR A 32 -4.51 5.46 4.99
N TRP A 33 -4.15 4.97 6.18
CA TRP A 33 -3.92 3.55 6.42
C TRP A 33 -5.19 2.73 6.18
N LEU A 34 -6.31 3.14 6.77
CA LEU A 34 -7.60 2.47 6.60
C LEU A 34 -8.04 2.46 5.13
N VAL A 35 -7.90 3.60 4.45
CA VAL A 35 -8.20 3.73 3.02
C VAL A 35 -7.32 2.81 2.17
N ALA A 36 -6.02 2.77 2.44
CA ALA A 36 -5.08 1.89 1.74
C ALA A 36 -5.42 0.41 1.96
N SER A 37 -5.69 0.01 3.21
CA SER A 37 -6.13 -1.35 3.56
C SER A 37 -7.41 -1.72 2.84
N TYR A 38 -8.40 -0.81 2.86
CA TYR A 38 -9.69 -1.03 2.23
C TYR A 38 -9.56 -1.24 0.72
N PHE A 39 -8.82 -0.36 0.02
CA PHE A 39 -8.62 -0.51 -1.42
C PHE A 39 -7.95 -1.82 -1.77
N PHE A 40 -6.85 -2.16 -1.09
CA PHE A 40 -6.11 -3.37 -1.42
C PHE A 40 -6.88 -4.64 -1.05
N GLN A 41 -7.62 -4.64 0.07
CA GLN A 41 -8.48 -5.77 0.44
C GLN A 41 -9.60 -6.00 -0.57
N ASN A 42 -10.32 -4.94 -0.98
CA ASN A 42 -11.40 -5.06 -1.96
C ASN A 42 -10.88 -5.46 -3.34
N PHE A 43 -9.76 -4.88 -3.76
CA PHE A 43 -9.15 -5.24 -5.04
C PHE A 43 -8.65 -6.68 -5.06
N SER A 44 -7.98 -7.13 -3.99
CA SER A 44 -7.56 -8.52 -3.85
C SER A 44 -8.78 -9.46 -3.86
N ALA A 45 -9.89 -9.09 -3.23
CA ALA A 45 -11.13 -9.86 -3.27
C ALA A 45 -11.73 -9.93 -4.67
N LEU A 46 -11.75 -8.82 -5.43
CA LEU A 46 -12.20 -8.80 -6.82
C LEU A 46 -11.36 -9.71 -7.71
N CYS A 47 -10.03 -9.68 -7.56
CA CYS A 47 -9.14 -10.56 -8.33
C CYS A 47 -9.30 -12.03 -7.97
N TYR A 48 -9.55 -12.34 -6.70
CA TYR A 48 -9.74 -13.71 -6.23
C TYR A 48 -11.13 -14.27 -6.61
N MET A 49 -12.20 -13.55 -6.28
CA MET A 49 -13.57 -14.04 -6.41
C MET A 49 -14.15 -13.84 -7.81
N ASN A 50 -13.87 -12.70 -8.45
CA ASN A 50 -14.57 -12.31 -9.69
C ASN A 50 -13.72 -12.62 -10.92
N PHE A 51 -12.50 -12.08 -10.97
CA PHE A 51 -11.64 -12.23 -12.14
C PHE A 51 -10.86 -13.55 -12.17
N LYS A 52 -10.74 -14.23 -11.02
CA LYS A 52 -9.94 -15.45 -10.83
C LYS A 52 -8.49 -15.30 -11.33
N THR A 53 -7.97 -14.08 -11.31
CA THR A 53 -6.61 -13.73 -11.71
C THR A 53 -5.60 -13.89 -10.59
N ILE A 54 -6.09 -14.03 -9.37
CA ILE A 54 -5.30 -14.34 -8.18
C ILE A 54 -5.88 -15.61 -7.56
N GLN A 55 -5.04 -16.60 -7.29
CA GLN A 55 -5.38 -17.75 -6.48
C GLN A 55 -4.56 -17.71 -5.19
N ILE A 56 -5.23 -17.89 -4.06
CA ILE A 56 -4.58 -18.02 -2.76
C ILE A 56 -4.66 -19.51 -2.42
N PRO A 57 -3.54 -20.22 -2.22
CA PRO A 57 -3.62 -21.64 -1.89
C PRO A 57 -4.31 -21.84 -0.53
N GLU A 58 -5.05 -22.94 -0.39
CA GLU A 58 -5.77 -23.35 0.83
C GLU A 58 -4.81 -23.83 1.94
N LYS A 59 -3.79 -23.03 2.23
CA LYS A 59 -2.87 -23.22 3.34
C LYS A 59 -3.04 -22.01 4.25
N LEU A 60 -3.48 -22.27 5.47
CA LEU A 60 -3.69 -21.26 6.51
C LEU A 60 -2.49 -20.31 6.67
N SER A 61 -1.26 -20.83 6.58
CA SER A 61 -0.05 -20.01 6.64
C SER A 61 0.07 -18.96 5.53
N TYR A 62 -0.42 -19.23 4.31
CA TYR A 62 -0.38 -18.31 3.17
C TYR A 62 -1.50 -17.29 3.28
N GLU A 63 -2.70 -17.72 3.64
CA GLU A 63 -3.83 -16.82 3.88
C GLU A 63 -3.52 -15.78 4.96
N PHE A 64 -2.94 -16.22 6.10
CA PHE A 64 -2.52 -15.29 7.15
C PHE A 64 -1.38 -14.38 6.71
N SER A 65 -0.43 -14.88 5.92
CA SER A 65 0.65 -14.04 5.37
C SER A 65 0.08 -12.94 4.47
N HIS A 66 -0.84 -13.31 3.57
CA HIS A 66 -1.51 -12.38 2.68
C HIS A 66 -2.36 -11.36 3.44
N PHE A 67 -3.16 -11.82 4.40
CA PHE A 67 -3.95 -10.97 5.28
C PHE A 67 -3.10 -9.95 6.04
N LEU A 68 -2.01 -10.41 6.65
CA LEU A 68 -1.11 -9.56 7.43
C LEU A 68 -0.47 -8.49 6.54
N ASN A 69 0.01 -8.86 5.35
CA ASN A 69 0.54 -7.89 4.39
C ASN A 69 -0.51 -6.86 3.98
N ARG A 70 -1.75 -7.32 3.69
CA ARG A 70 -2.86 -6.44 3.27
C ARG A 70 -3.20 -5.36 4.31
N ILE A 71 -3.09 -5.70 5.59
CA ILE A 71 -3.46 -4.80 6.68
C ILE A 71 -2.29 -3.94 7.17
N LEU A 72 -1.06 -4.44 7.05
CA LEU A 72 0.12 -3.79 7.62
C LEU A 72 1.09 -3.32 6.54
N LEU A 73 1.74 -4.25 5.84
CA LEU A 73 2.84 -3.94 4.93
C LEU A 73 2.47 -2.96 3.82
N TYR A 74 1.42 -3.26 3.05
CA TYR A 74 1.00 -2.42 1.92
C TYR A 74 0.53 -1.03 2.38
N PRO A 75 -0.38 -0.91 3.36
CA PRO A 75 -0.79 0.39 3.90
C PRO A 75 0.38 1.21 4.44
N MET A 76 1.30 0.59 5.17
CA MET A 76 2.48 1.27 5.71
C MET A 76 3.36 1.89 4.62
N ILE A 77 3.58 1.17 3.52
CA ILE A 77 4.35 1.66 2.37
C ILE A 77 3.60 2.82 1.71
N MET A 78 2.31 2.65 1.47
CA MET A 78 1.47 3.70 0.88
C MET A 78 1.38 4.98 1.74
N VAL A 79 1.28 4.86 3.05
CA VAL A 79 1.27 6.01 3.97
C VAL A 79 2.66 6.66 4.04
N SER A 80 3.73 5.87 3.98
CA SER A 80 5.10 6.40 3.87
C SER A 80 5.28 7.22 2.61
N PHE A 81 4.75 6.74 1.48
CA PHE A 81 4.73 7.48 0.22
C PHE A 81 4.07 8.86 0.39
N LEU A 82 2.87 8.92 0.98
CA LEU A 82 2.18 10.18 1.24
C LEU A 82 2.99 11.10 2.17
N ASN A 83 3.69 10.54 3.14
CA ASN A 83 4.57 11.32 4.00
C ASN A 83 5.72 11.96 3.21
N PHE A 84 6.39 11.20 2.34
CA PHE A 84 7.53 11.71 1.58
C PHE A 84 7.12 12.64 0.45
N ILE A 85 5.99 12.41 -0.22
CA ILE A 85 5.55 13.27 -1.34
C ILE A 85 5.25 14.70 -0.89
N LEU A 86 4.91 14.89 0.39
CA LEU A 86 4.70 16.20 1.01
C LEU A 86 6.00 16.95 1.31
N ILE A 87 7.10 16.23 1.52
CA ILE A 87 8.42 16.83 1.81
C ILE A 87 9.08 17.35 0.52
N LEU A 88 8.75 16.72 -0.62
CA LEU A 88 9.39 17.03 -1.89
C LEU A 88 8.79 18.30 -2.52
N ASN A 89 9.67 19.25 -2.87
CA ASN A 89 9.25 20.53 -3.47
C ASN A 89 9.17 20.48 -5.00
N THR A 90 9.96 19.63 -5.66
CA THR A 90 10.03 19.60 -7.14
C THR A 90 9.20 18.47 -7.75
N LEU A 91 8.58 18.75 -8.89
CA LEU A 91 7.77 17.77 -9.65
C LEU A 91 8.59 16.53 -10.02
N LEU A 92 9.84 16.72 -10.49
CA LEU A 92 10.73 15.62 -10.85
C LEU A 92 10.97 14.67 -9.69
N LYS A 93 11.24 15.19 -8.48
CA LYS A 93 11.43 14.35 -7.28
C LYS A 93 10.15 13.59 -6.93
N LYS A 94 8.97 14.21 -7.08
CA LYS A 94 7.68 13.53 -6.85
C LYS A 94 7.44 12.40 -7.85
N LEU A 95 7.74 12.61 -9.13
CA LEU A 95 7.63 11.58 -10.16
C LEU A 95 8.57 10.41 -9.87
N LEU A 96 9.83 10.69 -9.54
CA LEU A 96 10.78 9.66 -9.13
C LEU A 96 10.30 8.89 -7.89
N LEU A 97 9.75 9.58 -6.89
CA LEU A 97 9.19 8.95 -5.70
C LEU A 97 8.02 8.02 -6.05
N ILE A 98 7.13 8.43 -6.95
CA ILE A 98 6.02 7.58 -7.44
C ILE A 98 6.60 6.31 -8.08
N ILE A 99 7.56 6.44 -8.98
CA ILE A 99 8.19 5.29 -9.65
C ILE A 99 8.80 4.34 -8.61
N ILE A 100 9.57 4.86 -7.66
CA ILE A 100 10.20 4.05 -6.59
C ILE A 100 9.16 3.27 -5.80
N TYR A 101 8.06 3.91 -5.40
CA TYR A 101 7.03 3.25 -4.60
C TYR A 101 6.18 2.28 -5.41
N VAL A 102 5.90 2.56 -6.68
CA VAL A 102 5.25 1.60 -7.59
C VAL A 102 6.14 0.37 -7.76
N CYS A 103 7.43 0.54 -7.99
CA CYS A 103 8.38 -0.57 -8.08
C CYS A 103 8.46 -1.37 -6.77
N ALA A 104 8.46 -0.71 -5.62
CA ALA A 104 8.48 -1.38 -4.32
C ALA A 104 7.22 -2.21 -4.07
N LEU A 105 6.04 -1.66 -4.35
CA LEU A 105 4.76 -2.36 -4.19
C LEU A 105 4.64 -3.54 -5.17
N THR A 106 5.01 -3.33 -6.43
CA THR A 106 5.06 -4.39 -7.44
C THR A 106 6.05 -5.48 -7.03
N GLY A 107 7.24 -5.11 -6.56
CA GLY A 107 8.24 -6.05 -6.09
C GLY A 107 7.74 -6.91 -4.93
N LEU A 108 6.97 -6.33 -4.00
CA LEU A 108 6.36 -7.09 -2.90
C LEU A 108 5.26 -8.05 -3.36
N GLU A 109 4.43 -7.62 -4.32
CA GLU A 109 3.41 -8.47 -4.93
C GLU A 109 4.03 -9.69 -5.62
N TRP A 110 5.06 -9.45 -6.46
CA TRP A 110 5.76 -10.51 -7.16
C TRP A 110 6.65 -11.37 -6.25
N LEU A 111 7.10 -10.83 -5.12
CA LEU A 111 7.71 -11.62 -4.06
C LEU A 111 6.69 -12.56 -3.41
N SER A 112 5.47 -12.09 -3.14
CA SER A 112 4.38 -12.96 -2.69
C SER A 112 4.00 -14.01 -3.71
N ASP A 113 4.07 -13.66 -5.01
CA ASP A 113 3.88 -14.59 -6.11
C ASP A 113 4.93 -15.70 -6.14
N SER A 114 6.20 -15.30 -6.12
CA SER A 114 7.34 -16.22 -6.16
C SER A 114 7.40 -17.17 -4.95
N LEU A 115 6.88 -16.73 -3.80
CA LEU A 115 6.79 -17.53 -2.58
C LEU A 115 5.51 -18.40 -2.52
N GLY A 116 4.63 -18.31 -3.51
CA GLY A 116 3.37 -19.05 -3.60
C GLY A 116 2.31 -18.61 -2.60
N VAL A 117 2.43 -17.41 -2.03
CA VAL A 117 1.41 -16.83 -1.13
C VAL A 117 0.20 -16.34 -1.90
N ILE A 118 0.46 -15.78 -3.07
CA ILE A 118 -0.49 -15.39 -4.10
C ILE A 118 -0.02 -16.13 -5.36
N ASN A 119 -0.91 -16.64 -6.18
CA ASN A 119 -0.54 -17.17 -7.49
C ASN A 119 -1.30 -16.38 -8.54
N HIS A 120 -0.57 -15.63 -9.36
CA HIS A 120 -1.14 -14.91 -10.47
C HIS A 120 -1.46 -15.85 -11.63
N VAL A 121 -2.71 -15.81 -12.08
CA VAL A 121 -3.21 -16.61 -13.20
C VAL A 121 -3.67 -15.65 -14.29
N HIS A 122 -3.08 -15.77 -15.48
CA HIS A 122 -3.32 -14.85 -16.61
C HIS A 122 -3.07 -13.37 -16.30
N TRP A 123 -2.29 -13.07 -15.26
CA TRP A 123 -1.93 -11.70 -14.91
C TRP A 123 -0.64 -11.28 -15.61
N GLN A 124 -0.66 -10.13 -16.25
CA GLN A 124 0.54 -9.57 -16.87
C GLN A 124 1.25 -8.64 -15.88
N MET A 125 2.57 -8.70 -15.83
CA MET A 125 3.38 -7.91 -14.88
C MET A 125 3.10 -6.39 -14.95
N TRP A 126 2.86 -5.85 -16.15
CA TRP A 126 2.54 -4.44 -16.32
C TRP A 126 1.19 -4.02 -15.69
N TRP A 127 0.27 -4.95 -15.43
CA TRP A 127 -0.98 -4.65 -14.73
C TRP A 127 -0.72 -4.31 -13.26
N SER A 128 0.24 -4.99 -12.62
CA SER A 128 0.70 -4.65 -11.27
C SER A 128 1.22 -3.20 -11.22
N PHE A 129 2.12 -2.83 -12.13
CA PHE A 129 2.65 -1.45 -12.20
C PHE A 129 1.53 -0.42 -12.38
N SER A 130 0.62 -0.69 -13.30
CA SER A 130 -0.51 0.21 -13.59
C SER A 130 -1.42 0.37 -12.38
N LEU A 131 -1.69 -0.73 -11.70
CA LEU A 131 -2.55 -0.74 -10.51
C LEU A 131 -1.95 0.05 -9.36
N TRP A 132 -0.71 -0.23 -9.01
CA TRP A 132 -0.06 0.47 -7.89
C TRP A 132 0.07 1.95 -8.18
N PHE A 133 0.35 2.31 -9.43
CA PHE A 133 0.35 3.71 -9.86
C PHE A 133 -1.02 4.37 -9.61
N VAL A 134 -2.12 3.74 -10.06
CA VAL A 134 -3.48 4.23 -9.85
C VAL A 134 -3.81 4.35 -8.36
N PHE A 135 -3.44 3.37 -7.54
CA PHE A 135 -3.70 3.39 -6.09
C PHE A 135 -2.98 4.55 -5.40
N LEU A 136 -1.72 4.80 -5.75
CA LEU A 136 -0.97 5.93 -5.21
C LEU A 136 -1.58 7.27 -5.66
N LEU A 137 -2.05 7.38 -6.91
CA LEU A 137 -2.76 8.58 -7.38
C LEU A 137 -4.06 8.81 -6.61
N VAL A 138 -4.87 7.77 -6.42
CA VAL A 138 -6.11 7.85 -5.64
C VAL A 138 -5.82 8.30 -4.21
N LEU A 139 -4.78 7.75 -3.57
CA LEU A 139 -4.36 8.18 -2.24
C LEU A 139 -3.92 9.66 -2.19
N ILE A 140 -3.22 10.16 -3.22
CA ILE A 140 -2.89 11.58 -3.31
C ILE A 140 -4.15 12.43 -3.37
N VAL A 141 -5.14 12.02 -4.17
CA VAL A 141 -6.42 12.74 -4.30
C VAL A 141 -7.16 12.77 -2.96
N ILE A 142 -7.25 11.63 -2.28
CA ILE A 142 -7.87 11.51 -0.95
C ILE A 142 -7.14 12.37 0.07
N MET A 143 -5.81 12.35 0.10
CA MET A 143 -5.01 13.19 1.00
C MET A 143 -5.29 14.68 0.77
N LYS A 144 -5.30 15.12 -0.49
CA LYS A 144 -5.62 16.52 -0.84
C LYS A 144 -7.02 16.90 -0.38
N PHE A 145 -8.01 16.05 -0.66
CA PHE A 145 -9.40 16.28 -0.26
C PHE A 145 -9.55 16.35 1.27
N PHE A 146 -8.98 15.39 1.99
CA PHE A 146 -9.03 15.32 3.45
C PHE A 146 -8.41 16.55 4.11
N ARG A 147 -7.25 17.00 3.61
CA ARG A 147 -6.61 18.24 4.06
C ARG A 147 -7.46 19.47 3.77
N ILE A 148 -8.06 19.58 2.59
CA ILE A 148 -8.97 20.69 2.28
C ILE A 148 -10.11 20.72 3.29
N VAL A 149 -10.77 19.60 3.56
CA VAL A 149 -11.90 19.53 4.50
C VAL A 149 -11.47 19.90 5.94
N LEU A 150 -10.33 19.40 6.40
CA LEU A 150 -9.80 19.70 7.74
C LEU A 150 -9.37 21.16 7.91
N PHE A 151 -8.65 21.73 6.93
CA PHE A 151 -8.10 23.08 7.04
C PHE A 151 -9.09 24.17 6.64
N LYS A 152 -10.16 23.86 5.90
CA LYS A 152 -11.25 24.82 5.58
C LYS A 152 -11.98 25.32 6.84
N LYS A 153 -11.89 24.59 7.96
CA LYS A 153 -12.50 24.99 9.24
C LYS A 153 -11.70 26.05 10.02
N ARG A 154 -10.45 26.35 9.66
CA ARG A 154 -9.63 27.38 10.34
C ARG A 154 -9.87 28.82 9.87
N VAL A 155 -10.58 29.03 8.76
CA VAL A 155 -10.80 30.37 8.17
C VAL A 155 -12.13 30.99 8.61
N TYR A 156 -13.01 30.22 9.28
CA TYR A 156 -14.34 30.67 9.70
C TYR A 156 -14.61 30.44 11.21
N GLY A 157 -13.55 30.38 12.04
CA GLY A 157 -13.63 30.22 13.48
C GLY A 157 -13.04 31.41 14.20
#